data_AF-A0A8J3JUE5-F1
#
_entry.id   AF-A0A8J3JUE5-F1
#
_cell.length_a   1.000
_cell.length_b   1.000
_cell.length_c   1.000
_cell.angle_alpha   90.00
_cell.angle_beta   90.00
_cell.angle_gamma   90.00
#
_symmetry.space_group_name_H-M   'P 1'
#
loop_
_entity.id
_entity.type
_entity.pdbx_description
1 polymer ?
#
loop_
_entity_poly.entity_id
_entity_poly.type
_entity_poly.pdbx_seq_one_letter_code
_entity_poly.pdbx_strand_id
1 'polypeptide(L)'
;MNGSVGTDIVSVARIAKLMDRRGDQFLRRWFTPGEVAYCVGKAVPSRHVAARLAAKEAVVKALPFGWTGAVPWRMVEILSGRHGAPAVQLSGTMLVEAQRAGVVDIQISMSHCDEFATAVAMVTSSAQEPAPPPVVQAEASQQGGSVPLQEATGVAVVDRRQVEQILAEWSGMREEHTDPELEAVRLAILVEDVFEVTLIDDDIDLAVLTDPDAVVRALGRAHGGVSR
;
A
#
# COMPACT_ATOMS: atom_id res chain seq x y z
N MET A 1 9.78 18.21 15.80
CA MET A 1 9.40 17.80 14.44
C MET A 1 9.63 16.31 14.40
N ASN A 2 8.57 15.54 14.14
CA ASN A 2 8.65 14.10 14.02
C ASN A 2 8.78 13.75 12.54
N GLY A 3 9.51 12.68 12.25
CA GLY A 3 9.76 12.21 10.89
C GLY A 3 9.31 10.76 10.73
N SER A 4 8.59 10.47 9.66
CA SER A 4 8.23 9.11 9.26
C SER A 4 8.80 8.82 7.88
N VAL A 5 9.12 7.55 7.64
CA VAL A 5 9.71 7.08 6.39
C VAL A 5 8.83 5.97 5.83
N GLY A 6 8.61 6.02 4.53
CA GLY A 6 7.99 4.95 3.77
C GLY A 6 8.89 4.57 2.61
N THR A 7 8.91 3.29 2.25
CA THR A 7 9.67 2.78 1.12
C THR A 7 8.84 1.78 0.37
N ASP A 8 9.09 1.66 -0.93
CA ASP A 8 8.40 0.69 -1.76
C ASP A 8 9.24 0.21 -2.95
N ILE A 9 8.91 -0.96 -3.49
CA ILE A 9 9.53 -1.56 -4.68
C ILE A 9 8.47 -2.25 -5.55
N VAL A 10 8.49 -1.92 -6.84
CA VAL A 10 7.53 -2.40 -7.84
C VAL A 10 8.24 -3.10 -8.99
N SER A 11 7.72 -4.27 -9.39
CA SER A 11 8.17 -5.00 -10.58
C SER A 11 7.75 -4.29 -11.87
N VAL A 12 8.72 -3.95 -12.71
CA VAL A 12 8.48 -3.33 -14.03
C VAL A 12 7.74 -4.30 -14.96
N ALA A 13 8.07 -5.60 -14.88
CA ALA A 13 7.41 -6.63 -15.68
C ALA A 13 5.92 -6.79 -15.31
N ARG A 14 5.58 -6.74 -14.01
CA ARG A 14 4.18 -6.78 -13.54
C ARG A 14 3.41 -5.58 -14.08
N ILE A 15 4.00 -4.38 -14.04
CA ILE A 15 3.40 -3.17 -14.59
C ILE A 15 3.23 -3.24 -16.11
N ALA A 16 4.22 -3.74 -16.84
CA ALA A 16 4.11 -3.93 -18.29
C ALA A 16 2.93 -4.84 -18.65
N LYS A 17 2.83 -6.01 -17.99
CA LYS A 17 1.69 -6.93 -18.18
C LYS A 17 0.35 -6.26 -17.86
N LEU A 18 0.29 -5.44 -16.81
CA LEU A 18 -0.94 -4.71 -16.44
C LEU A 18 -1.31 -3.67 -17.49
N MET A 19 -0.33 -2.93 -18.01
CA MET A 19 -0.55 -1.98 -19.08
C MET A 19 -1.00 -2.67 -20.37
N ASP A 20 -0.43 -3.83 -20.71
CA ASP A 20 -0.82 -4.59 -21.90
C ASP A 20 -2.25 -5.14 -21.80
N ARG A 21 -2.65 -5.63 -20.62
CA ARG A 21 -4.00 -6.19 -20.40
C ARG A 21 -5.07 -5.11 -20.26
N ARG A 22 -4.76 -4.01 -19.59
CA ARG A 22 -5.76 -3.01 -19.13
C ARG A 22 -5.69 -1.66 -19.84
N GLY A 23 -4.59 -1.40 -20.54
CA GLY A 23 -4.34 -0.17 -21.27
C GLY A 23 -4.62 1.09 -20.46
N ASP A 24 -5.32 2.02 -21.11
CA ASP A 24 -5.65 3.34 -20.57
C ASP A 24 -6.47 3.32 -19.28
N GLN A 25 -7.28 2.28 -19.04
CA GLN A 25 -8.19 2.25 -17.89
C GLN A 25 -7.41 2.14 -16.56
N PHE A 26 -6.38 1.28 -16.55
CA PHE A 26 -5.45 1.19 -15.43
C PHE A 26 -4.76 2.53 -15.18
N LEU A 27 -4.18 3.13 -16.23
CA LEU A 27 -3.43 4.37 -16.12
C LEU A 27 -4.30 5.52 -15.60
N ARG A 28 -5.49 5.73 -16.17
CA ARG A 28 -6.39 6.83 -15.80
C ARG A 28 -6.97 6.69 -14.40
N ARG A 29 -6.96 5.49 -13.82
CA ARG A 29 -7.49 5.25 -12.47
C ARG A 29 -6.45 5.53 -11.39
N TRP A 30 -5.19 5.17 -11.63
CA TRP A 30 -4.12 5.23 -10.64
C TRP A 30 -3.31 6.54 -10.72
N PHE A 31 -3.25 7.11 -11.92
CA PHE A 31 -2.40 8.26 -12.21
C PHE A 31 -3.24 9.45 -12.67
N THR A 32 -2.76 10.66 -12.35
CA THR A 32 -3.33 11.89 -12.88
C THR A 32 -3.07 11.98 -14.39
N PRO A 33 -3.83 12.80 -15.14
CA PRO A 33 -3.54 13.02 -16.56
C PRO A 33 -2.11 13.49 -16.83
N GLY A 34 -1.53 14.29 -15.93
CA GLY A 34 -0.14 14.76 -16.03
C GLY A 34 0.87 13.63 -15.85
N GLU A 35 0.66 12.76 -14.87
CA GLU A 35 1.49 11.57 -14.64
C GLU A 35 1.41 10.59 -15.82
N VAL A 36 0.21 10.33 -16.34
CA VAL A 36 0.02 9.50 -17.52
C VAL A 36 0.78 10.08 -18.69
N ALA A 37 0.54 11.36 -19.05
CA ALA A 37 1.20 12.01 -20.17
C ALA A 37 2.73 11.94 -20.07
N TYR A 38 3.29 12.13 -18.87
CA TYR A 38 4.72 11.94 -18.66
C TYR A 38 5.14 10.49 -18.94
N CYS A 39 4.47 9.51 -18.34
CA CYS A 39 4.87 8.10 -18.42
C CYS A 39 4.82 7.57 -19.85
N VAL A 40 3.72 7.81 -20.57
CA VAL A 40 3.56 7.29 -21.94
C VAL A 40 4.49 7.99 -22.93
N GLY A 41 4.96 9.21 -22.61
CA GLY A 41 5.93 9.95 -23.42
C GLY A 41 7.39 9.48 -23.30
N LYS A 42 7.67 8.43 -22.52
CA LYS A 42 9.03 7.90 -22.32
C LYS A 42 9.31 6.67 -23.17
N ALA A 43 10.60 6.38 -23.36
CA ALA A 43 11.05 5.25 -24.18
C ALA A 43 10.56 3.90 -23.67
N VAL A 44 10.50 3.72 -22.34
CA VAL A 44 9.96 2.51 -21.69
C VAL A 44 8.87 2.93 -20.71
N PRO A 45 7.61 3.09 -21.14
CA PRO A 45 6.54 3.62 -20.30
C PRO A 45 6.32 2.85 -18.99
N SER A 46 6.36 1.51 -19.04
CA SER A 46 6.16 0.63 -17.87
C SER A 46 7.13 0.91 -16.74
N ARG A 47 8.39 1.25 -17.04
CA ARG A 47 9.41 1.60 -16.04
C ARG A 47 9.05 2.88 -15.28
N HIS A 48 8.55 3.88 -16.00
CA HIS A 48 8.16 5.15 -15.38
C HIS A 48 6.83 5.06 -14.64
N VAL A 49 5.92 4.19 -15.09
CA VAL A 49 4.70 3.87 -14.36
C VAL A 49 5.03 3.13 -13.06
N ALA A 50 5.91 2.13 -13.10
CA ALA A 50 6.37 1.40 -11.92
C ALA A 50 7.02 2.34 -10.90
N ALA A 51 7.90 3.24 -11.36
CA ALA A 51 8.54 4.21 -10.47
C ALA A 51 7.52 5.13 -9.78
N ARG A 52 6.53 5.66 -10.52
CA ARG A 52 5.49 6.48 -9.89
C ARG A 52 4.61 5.70 -8.94
N LEU A 53 4.32 4.44 -9.23
CA LEU A 53 3.57 3.61 -8.31
C LEU A 53 4.34 3.41 -7.00
N ALA A 54 5.61 3.01 -7.08
CA ALA A 54 6.48 2.87 -5.91
C ALA A 54 6.54 4.18 -5.10
N ALA A 55 6.63 5.33 -5.78
CA ALA A 55 6.64 6.63 -5.10
C ALA A 55 5.33 6.95 -4.40
N LYS A 56 4.18 6.65 -5.01
CA LYS A 56 2.86 6.84 -4.37
C LYS A 56 2.74 5.95 -3.13
N GLU A 57 3.12 4.68 -3.23
CA GLU A 57 3.07 3.72 -2.12
C GLU A 57 4.02 4.13 -0.99
N ALA A 58 5.27 4.52 -1.31
CA ALA A 58 6.21 5.04 -0.34
C ALA A 58 5.65 6.27 0.40
N VAL A 59 5.00 7.20 -0.32
CA VAL A 59 4.35 8.37 0.31
C VAL A 59 3.22 7.94 1.24
N VAL A 60 2.34 7.05 0.80
CA VAL A 60 1.22 6.56 1.62
C VAL A 60 1.73 5.90 2.90
N LYS A 61 2.77 5.06 2.80
CA LYS A 61 3.42 4.39 3.93
C LYS A 61 4.11 5.37 4.88
N ALA A 62 4.58 6.50 4.37
CA ALA A 62 5.21 7.54 5.18
C ALA A 62 4.21 8.47 5.88
N LEU A 63 2.95 8.54 5.45
CA LEU A 63 1.98 9.48 6.04
C LEU A 63 1.62 9.06 7.47
N PRO A 64 1.58 9.99 8.43
CA PRO A 64 1.42 9.69 9.86
C PRO A 64 -0.02 9.34 10.27
N PHE A 65 -0.94 9.24 9.31
CA PHE A 65 -2.32 8.85 9.54
C PHE A 65 -2.57 7.49 8.88
N GLY A 66 -3.11 6.54 9.64
CA GLY A 66 -3.51 5.24 9.11
C GLY A 66 -4.61 5.42 8.07
N TRP A 67 -4.31 5.15 6.80
CA TRP A 67 -5.31 5.12 5.75
C TRP A 67 -5.89 3.72 5.66
N THR A 68 -7.09 3.51 6.21
CA THR A 68 -7.73 2.19 6.30
C THR A 68 -8.67 1.90 5.13
N GLY A 69 -8.75 2.77 4.12
CA GLY A 69 -9.59 2.57 2.94
C GLY A 69 -8.80 2.36 1.65
N ALA A 70 -9.51 2.19 0.52
CA ALA A 70 -8.86 2.20 -0.80
C ALA A 70 -8.09 3.52 -0.97
N VAL A 71 -6.79 3.43 -1.25
CA VAL A 71 -5.94 4.61 -1.45
C VAL A 71 -6.45 5.37 -2.68
N PRO A 72 -6.81 6.66 -2.56
CA PRO A 72 -7.19 7.45 -3.71
C PRO A 72 -5.91 7.84 -4.46
N TRP A 73 -5.38 6.94 -5.28
CA TRP A 73 -4.06 7.06 -5.93
C TRP A 73 -3.84 8.40 -6.66
N ARG A 74 -4.88 8.97 -7.27
CA ARG A 74 -4.80 10.27 -7.96
C ARG A 74 -4.69 11.47 -7.01
N MET A 75 -4.97 11.28 -5.73
CA MET A 75 -4.77 12.30 -4.70
C MET A 75 -3.33 12.38 -4.22
N VAL A 76 -2.47 11.43 -4.61
CA VAL A 76 -1.02 11.47 -4.40
C VAL A 76 -0.37 11.59 -5.77
N GLU A 77 -0.06 12.80 -6.22
CA GLU A 77 0.52 13.04 -7.54
C GLU A 77 2.05 13.20 -7.46
N ILE A 78 2.76 12.48 -8.34
CA ILE A 78 4.22 12.54 -8.45
C ILE A 78 4.61 13.43 -9.64
N LEU A 79 5.09 14.63 -9.30
CA LEU A 79 5.51 15.66 -10.23
C LEU A 79 7.00 15.53 -10.55
N SER A 80 7.39 15.97 -11.74
CA SER A 80 8.80 16.26 -12.04
C SER A 80 9.11 17.68 -11.57
N GLY A 81 9.81 17.78 -10.44
CA GLY A 81 10.20 19.05 -9.84
C GLY A 81 11.40 19.71 -10.52
N ARG A 82 11.87 20.80 -9.89
CA ARG A 82 12.97 21.62 -10.41
C ARG A 82 14.26 20.79 -10.50
N HIS A 83 14.98 20.92 -11.62
CA HIS A 83 16.22 20.16 -11.90
C HIS A 83 16.04 18.64 -12.00
N GLY A 84 14.81 18.15 -12.17
CA GLY A 84 14.51 16.73 -12.33
C GLY A 84 14.28 15.96 -11.03
N ALA A 85 14.42 16.61 -9.87
CA ALA A 85 14.06 16.00 -8.59
C ALA A 85 12.54 15.80 -8.50
N PRO A 86 12.05 14.60 -8.14
CA PRO A 86 10.61 14.35 -8.03
C PRO A 86 10.01 15.12 -6.84
N ALA A 87 8.74 15.52 -6.97
CA ALA A 87 7.99 16.22 -5.93
C ALA A 87 6.60 15.60 -5.74
N VAL A 88 6.03 15.73 -4.55
CA VAL A 88 4.71 15.19 -4.22
C VAL A 88 3.69 16.32 -4.15
N GLN A 89 2.53 16.12 -4.77
CA GLN A 89 1.37 16.96 -4.59
C GLN A 89 0.21 16.13 -4.04
N LEU A 90 -0.23 16.47 -2.82
CA LEU A 90 -1.43 15.90 -2.24
C LEU A 90 -2.67 16.71 -2.64
N SER A 91 -3.80 16.05 -2.83
CA SER A 91 -5.10 16.71 -3.08
C SER A 91 -6.24 15.99 -2.36
N GLY A 92 -7.44 16.58 -2.40
CA GLY A 92 -8.65 16.00 -1.82
C GLY A 92 -8.50 15.64 -0.33
N THR A 93 -9.03 14.47 0.04
CA THR A 93 -9.01 14.00 1.43
C THR A 93 -7.59 13.73 1.94
N MET A 94 -6.67 13.25 1.10
CA MET A 94 -5.27 13.02 1.50
C MET A 94 -4.59 14.31 1.96
N LEU A 95 -4.85 15.43 1.26
CA LEU A 95 -4.34 16.74 1.67
C LEU A 95 -4.96 17.19 2.99
N VAL A 96 -6.27 17.01 3.17
CA VAL A 96 -6.98 17.41 4.40
C VAL A 96 -6.44 16.64 5.61
N GLU A 97 -6.25 15.33 5.50
CA GLU A 97 -5.71 14.51 6.58
C GLU A 97 -4.23 14.82 6.86
N ALA A 98 -3.43 15.06 5.82
CA ALA A 98 -2.04 15.51 5.99
C ALA A 98 -1.94 16.84 6.73
N GLN A 99 -2.83 17.80 6.41
CA GLN A 99 -2.91 19.08 7.13
C GLN A 99 -3.33 18.88 8.59
N ARG A 100 -4.33 18.01 8.86
CA ARG A 100 -4.78 17.67 10.22
C ARG A 100 -3.68 17.02 11.05
N ALA A 101 -2.89 16.15 10.42
CA ALA A 101 -1.75 15.49 11.04
C ALA A 101 -0.49 16.39 11.14
N GLY A 102 -0.59 17.66 10.70
CA GLY A 102 0.50 18.63 10.78
C GLY A 102 1.68 18.29 9.88
N VAL A 103 1.46 17.61 8.75
CA VAL A 103 2.51 17.37 7.74
C VAL A 103 3.00 18.71 7.19
N VAL A 104 4.31 18.94 7.26
CA VAL A 104 4.97 20.17 6.80
C VAL A 104 5.75 19.99 5.51
N ASP A 105 6.34 18.82 5.30
CA ASP A 105 7.13 18.51 4.11
C ASP A 105 7.05 17.02 3.75
N ILE A 106 7.12 16.73 2.45
CA ILE A 106 7.17 15.37 1.91
C ILE A 106 8.28 15.33 0.86
N GLN A 107 9.38 14.66 1.21
CA GLN A 107 10.53 14.47 0.34
C GLN A 107 10.51 13.06 -0.24
N ILE A 108 10.80 12.93 -1.53
CA ILE A 108 10.85 11.63 -2.19
C ILE A 108 12.12 11.48 -3.01
N SER A 109 12.62 10.25 -3.05
CA SER A 109 13.67 9.82 -3.97
C SER A 109 13.25 8.53 -4.64
N MET A 110 13.59 8.38 -5.92
CA MET A 110 13.12 7.29 -6.77
C MET A 110 14.28 6.77 -7.61
N SER A 111 14.32 5.47 -7.84
CA SER A 111 15.28 4.81 -8.74
C SER A 111 14.60 3.69 -9.50
N HIS A 112 15.14 3.31 -10.66
CA HIS A 112 14.65 2.17 -11.42
C HIS A 112 15.74 1.54 -12.31
N CYS A 113 15.65 0.23 -12.51
CA CYS A 113 16.37 -0.51 -13.54
C CYS A 113 15.37 -1.14 -14.52
N ASP A 114 15.78 -2.17 -15.25
CA ASP A 114 14.93 -2.85 -16.21
C ASP A 114 13.88 -3.73 -15.50
N GLU A 115 14.23 -4.28 -14.34
CA GLU A 115 13.43 -5.23 -13.58
C GLU A 115 12.55 -4.58 -12.52
N PHE A 116 13.09 -3.59 -11.80
CA PHE A 116 12.44 -3.01 -10.62
C PHE A 116 12.49 -1.49 -10.63
N ALA A 117 11.49 -0.89 -9.98
CA ALA A 117 11.50 0.50 -9.57
C ALA A 117 11.31 0.59 -8.06
N THR A 118 11.97 1.53 -7.41
CA THR A 118 11.89 1.73 -5.97
C THR A 118 11.77 3.20 -5.63
N ALA A 119 11.15 3.50 -4.51
CA ALA A 119 11.08 4.84 -3.97
C ALA A 119 11.18 4.84 -2.45
N VAL A 120 11.70 5.94 -1.92
CA VAL A 120 11.66 6.25 -0.49
C VAL A 120 11.03 7.62 -0.32
N ALA A 121 10.17 7.75 0.67
CA ALA A 121 9.51 8.99 1.08
C ALA A 121 9.85 9.30 2.53
N MET A 122 10.10 10.57 2.82
CA MET A 122 10.28 11.10 4.16
C MET A 122 9.25 12.20 4.40
N VAL A 123 8.43 12.02 5.43
CA VAL A 123 7.42 12.99 5.84
C VAL A 123 7.91 13.65 7.12
N THR A 124 7.92 14.98 7.14
CA THR A 124 8.17 15.77 8.35
C THR A 124 6.83 16.33 8.83
N SER A 125 6.55 16.25 10.13
CA SER A 125 5.35 16.85 10.74
C SER A 125 5.68 17.75 11.93
N SER A 126 4.84 18.78 12.13
CA SER A 126 4.88 19.69 13.27
C SER A 126 4.10 19.18 14.48
N ALA A 127 3.32 18.11 14.33
CA ALA A 127 2.56 17.53 15.43
C ALA A 127 3.49 16.82 16.43
N GLN A 128 3.25 17.09 17.72
CA GLN A 128 3.85 16.36 18.83
C GLN A 128 3.11 15.03 18.96
N GLU A 129 3.83 13.91 19.19
CA GLU A 129 3.18 12.61 19.45
C GLU A 129 2.07 12.77 20.50
N PRO A 130 0.88 12.17 20.32
CA PRO A 130 -0.05 12.06 21.42
C PRO A 130 0.68 11.33 22.55
N ALA A 131 0.71 11.94 23.73
CA ALA A 131 1.32 11.32 24.90
C ALA A 131 0.79 9.89 25.03
N PRO A 132 1.66 8.88 25.25
CA PRO A 132 1.18 7.53 25.48
C PRO A 132 0.11 7.60 26.58
N PRO A 133 -1.03 6.88 26.43
CA PRO A 133 -2.04 6.86 27.46
C PRO A 133 -1.35 6.49 28.78
N PRO A 134 -1.70 7.15 29.91
CA PRO A 134 -1.07 6.86 31.18
C PRO A 134 -1.16 5.36 31.42
N VAL A 135 0.01 4.73 31.56
CA VAL A 135 0.10 3.31 31.88
C VAL A 135 -0.62 3.12 33.20
N VAL A 136 -1.85 2.61 33.14
CA VAL A 136 -2.57 2.17 34.32
C VAL A 136 -1.77 0.98 34.83
N GLN A 137 -1.00 1.19 35.89
CA GLN A 137 -0.38 0.08 36.63
C GLN A 137 -1.52 -0.74 37.21
N ALA A 138 -1.90 -1.80 36.51
CA ALA A 138 -2.81 -2.79 37.05
C ALA A 138 -2.10 -3.47 38.23
N GLU A 139 -2.59 -3.18 39.43
CA GLU A 139 -2.19 -3.85 40.66
C GLU A 139 -2.37 -5.35 40.46
N ALA A 140 -1.28 -6.08 40.64
CA ALA A 140 -1.22 -7.53 40.55
C ALA A 140 -2.12 -8.16 41.61
N SER A 141 -3.34 -8.53 41.23
CA SER A 141 -4.15 -9.48 41.98
C SER A 141 -3.78 -10.89 41.53
N GLN A 142 -2.97 -11.55 42.35
CA GLN A 142 -2.64 -12.95 42.25
C GLN A 142 -3.90 -13.81 42.41
N GLN A 143 -4.43 -14.34 41.31
CA GLN A 143 -5.13 -15.63 41.33
C GLN A 143 -4.69 -16.44 40.12
N GLY A 144 -3.96 -17.52 40.40
CA GLY A 144 -3.37 -18.41 39.42
C GLY A 144 -4.42 -19.23 38.68
N GLY A 145 -4.25 -19.29 37.37
CA GLY A 145 -4.78 -20.32 36.49
C GLY A 145 -3.72 -20.60 35.44
N SER A 146 -3.05 -21.74 35.53
CA SER A 146 -2.07 -22.19 34.55
C SER A 146 -2.77 -22.44 33.20
N VAL A 147 -2.58 -21.53 32.24
CA VAL A 147 -2.87 -21.79 30.83
C VAL A 147 -1.68 -22.58 30.27
N PRO A 148 -1.87 -23.68 29.53
CA PRO A 148 -0.75 -24.42 28.96
C PRO A 148 -0.02 -23.54 27.94
N LEU A 149 1.30 -23.48 28.04
CA LEU A 149 2.18 -22.99 26.98
C LEU A 149 2.02 -23.94 25.78
N GLN A 150 1.19 -23.55 24.82
CA GLN A 150 1.20 -24.17 23.50
C GLN A 150 2.45 -23.72 22.76
N GLU A 151 3.20 -24.73 22.33
CA GLU A 151 4.48 -24.64 21.65
C GLU A 151 4.41 -23.76 20.40
N ALA A 152 5.42 -22.92 20.25
CA ALA A 152 5.67 -22.10 19.08
C ALA A 152 5.90 -22.99 17.84
N THR A 153 4.87 -23.12 17.00
CA THR A 153 5.04 -23.45 15.59
C THR A 153 4.97 -22.15 14.80
N GLY A 154 6.12 -21.72 14.27
CA GLY A 154 6.31 -20.43 13.62
C GLY A 154 5.68 -20.35 12.23
N VAL A 155 4.36 -20.17 12.18
CA VAL A 155 3.65 -19.58 11.03
C VAL A 155 2.70 -18.56 11.61
N ALA A 156 2.81 -17.29 11.20
CA ALA A 156 1.81 -16.29 11.55
C ALA A 156 0.45 -16.79 11.01
N VAL A 157 -0.42 -17.25 11.92
CA VAL A 157 -1.77 -17.68 11.54
C VAL A 157 -2.54 -16.43 11.17
N VAL A 158 -2.75 -16.24 9.87
CA VAL A 158 -3.56 -15.16 9.34
C VAL A 158 -4.99 -15.31 9.86
N ASP A 159 -5.47 -14.32 10.63
CA ASP A 159 -6.82 -14.35 11.17
C ASP A 159 -7.85 -14.11 10.04
N ARG A 160 -8.66 -15.14 9.77
CA ARG A 160 -9.74 -15.08 8.77
C ARG A 160 -10.71 -13.92 9.04
N ARG A 161 -10.93 -13.54 10.30
CA ARG A 161 -11.81 -12.39 10.64
C ARG A 161 -11.23 -11.07 10.15
N GLN A 162 -9.91 -10.92 10.22
CA GLN A 162 -9.22 -9.74 9.72
C GLN A 162 -9.35 -9.64 8.20
N VAL A 163 -9.24 -10.77 7.48
CA VAL A 163 -9.50 -10.85 6.03
C VAL A 163 -10.94 -10.44 5.72
N GLU A 164 -11.93 -11.00 6.40
CA GLU A 164 -13.35 -10.65 6.18
C GLU A 164 -13.64 -9.16 6.40
N GLN A 165 -13.03 -8.55 7.40
CA GLN A 165 -13.19 -7.13 7.68
C GLN A 165 -12.68 -6.26 6.51
N ILE A 166 -11.47 -6.55 6.01
CA ILE A 166 -10.87 -5.81 4.89
C ILE A 166 -11.72 -5.97 3.62
N LEU A 167 -12.20 -7.18 3.35
CA LEU A 167 -13.05 -7.45 2.19
C LEU A 167 -14.40 -6.73 2.28
N ALA A 168 -14.99 -6.62 3.47
CA ALA A 168 -16.21 -5.89 3.70
C ALA A 168 -16.01 -4.38 3.51
N GLU A 169 -14.93 -3.82 4.07
CA GLU A 169 -14.54 -2.41 3.90
C GLU A 169 -14.29 -2.08 2.42
N TRP A 170 -13.52 -2.91 1.72
CA TRP A 170 -13.24 -2.77 0.31
C TRP A 170 -14.51 -2.86 -0.56
N SER A 171 -15.40 -3.82 -0.27
CA SER A 171 -16.65 -3.98 -1.02
C SER A 171 -17.56 -2.75 -0.90
N GLY A 172 -17.56 -2.09 0.26
CA GLY A 172 -18.29 -0.84 0.48
C GLY A 172 -17.71 0.37 -0.27
N MET A 173 -16.49 0.26 -0.78
CA MET A 173 -15.79 1.30 -1.55
C MET A 173 -15.84 1.06 -3.06
N ARG A 174 -16.46 -0.04 -3.50
CA ARG A 174 -16.50 -0.45 -4.90
C ARG A 174 -17.46 0.42 -5.70
N GLU A 175 -16.96 1.03 -6.78
CA GLU A 175 -17.79 1.73 -7.76
C GLU A 175 -18.49 0.69 -8.66
N GLU A 176 -19.80 0.84 -8.89
CA GLU A 176 -20.55 0.03 -9.86
C GLU A 176 -19.94 0.20 -11.26
N HIS A 177 -19.76 -0.91 -12.00
CA HIS A 177 -19.17 -0.99 -13.36
C HIS A 177 -17.63 -0.95 -13.47
N THR A 178 -16.90 -1.42 -12.45
CA THR A 178 -15.43 -1.54 -12.58
C THR A 178 -14.99 -2.90 -13.16
N ASP A 179 -13.94 -2.89 -13.98
CA ASP A 179 -13.35 -4.05 -14.64
C ASP A 179 -12.75 -5.07 -13.62
N PRO A 180 -13.17 -6.36 -13.64
CA PRO A 180 -12.82 -7.35 -12.62
C PRO A 180 -11.33 -7.53 -12.30
N GLU A 181 -10.45 -7.73 -13.28
CA GLU A 181 -9.01 -7.87 -13.01
C GLU A 181 -8.35 -6.54 -12.52
N LEU A 182 -9.01 -5.37 -12.60
CA LEU A 182 -8.47 -4.09 -12.10
C LEU A 182 -8.84 -3.95 -10.62
N GLU A 183 -10.05 -4.39 -10.29
CA GLU A 183 -10.47 -4.62 -8.92
C GLU A 183 -9.58 -5.66 -8.24
N ALA A 184 -9.20 -6.73 -8.95
CA ALA A 184 -8.24 -7.72 -8.45
C ALA A 184 -6.89 -7.07 -8.08
N VAL A 185 -6.35 -6.21 -8.93
CA VAL A 185 -5.06 -5.54 -8.66
C VAL A 185 -5.15 -4.58 -7.47
N ARG A 186 -6.24 -3.83 -7.35
CA ARG A 186 -6.44 -2.95 -6.18
C ARG A 186 -6.54 -3.75 -4.90
N LEU A 187 -7.28 -4.85 -4.95
CA LEU A 187 -7.46 -5.70 -3.79
C LEU A 187 -6.18 -6.44 -3.45
N ALA A 188 -5.40 -6.87 -4.45
CA ALA A 188 -4.09 -7.46 -4.26
C ALA A 188 -3.15 -6.49 -3.53
N ILE A 189 -3.05 -5.24 -3.98
CA ILE A 189 -2.19 -4.24 -3.33
C ILE A 189 -2.65 -3.94 -1.91
N LEU A 190 -3.96 -3.82 -1.68
CA LEU A 190 -4.50 -3.66 -0.33
C LEU A 190 -4.16 -4.87 0.57
N VAL A 191 -4.29 -6.09 0.05
CA VAL A 191 -3.96 -7.33 0.78
C VAL A 191 -2.45 -7.43 1.03
N GLU A 192 -1.61 -7.13 0.04
CA GLU A 192 -0.15 -7.10 0.15
C GLU A 192 0.31 -6.10 1.23
N ASP A 193 -0.26 -4.88 1.24
CA ASP A 193 0.06 -3.84 2.22
C ASP A 193 -0.43 -4.17 3.63
N VAL A 194 -1.68 -4.65 3.78
CA VAL A 194 -2.26 -4.90 5.12
C VAL A 194 -1.64 -6.12 5.80
N PHE A 195 -1.30 -7.16 5.03
CA PHE A 195 -0.76 -8.41 5.56
C PHE A 195 0.76 -8.51 5.45
N GLU A 196 1.43 -7.48 4.93
CA GLU A 196 2.88 -7.44 4.72
C GLU A 196 3.40 -8.65 3.91
N VAL A 197 2.69 -9.01 2.83
CA VAL A 197 3.04 -10.13 1.93
C VAL A 197 3.25 -9.68 0.50
N THR A 198 3.81 -10.57 -0.32
CA THR A 198 3.74 -10.47 -1.78
C THR A 198 2.93 -11.63 -2.33
N LEU A 199 1.86 -11.31 -3.05
CA LEU A 199 1.03 -12.31 -3.72
C LEU A 199 1.71 -12.74 -5.03
N ILE A 200 1.57 -14.02 -5.38
CA ILE A 200 2.03 -14.49 -6.69
C ILE A 200 1.03 -14.10 -7.78
N ASP A 201 1.48 -14.05 -9.04
CA ASP A 201 0.63 -13.67 -10.18
C ASP A 201 -0.70 -14.46 -10.23
N ASP A 202 -0.70 -15.73 -9.84
CA ASP A 202 -1.88 -16.61 -9.82
C ASP A 202 -2.91 -16.24 -8.73
N ASP A 203 -2.48 -15.51 -7.70
CA ASP A 203 -3.36 -15.04 -6.61
C ASP A 203 -4.06 -13.71 -6.97
N ILE A 204 -3.60 -13.02 -8.01
CA ILE A 204 -4.13 -11.71 -8.45
C ILE A 204 -5.31 -11.91 -9.40
N ASP A 205 -6.37 -12.52 -8.86
CA ASP A 205 -7.65 -12.72 -9.53
C ASP A 205 -8.78 -12.24 -8.60
N LEU A 206 -9.80 -11.58 -9.16
CA LEU A 206 -10.84 -10.99 -8.31
C LEU A 206 -11.65 -12.06 -7.59
N ALA A 207 -11.92 -13.21 -8.22
CA ALA A 207 -12.65 -14.31 -7.59
C ALA A 207 -11.83 -14.93 -6.46
N VAL A 208 -10.50 -14.99 -6.60
CA VAL A 208 -9.59 -15.41 -5.52
C VAL A 208 -9.60 -14.38 -4.39
N LEU A 209 -9.45 -13.10 -4.73
CA LEU A 209 -9.26 -12.05 -3.74
C LEU A 209 -10.53 -11.62 -3.03
N THR A 210 -11.71 -11.99 -3.56
CA THR A 210 -13.00 -11.74 -2.90
C THR A 210 -13.54 -12.94 -2.12
N ASP A 211 -12.88 -14.10 -2.19
CA ASP A 211 -13.15 -15.26 -1.34
C ASP A 211 -12.24 -15.21 -0.09
N PRO A 212 -12.78 -14.97 1.12
CA PRO A 212 -11.99 -14.92 2.35
C PRO A 212 -11.12 -16.16 2.56
N ASP A 213 -11.62 -17.34 2.20
CA ASP A 213 -10.88 -18.59 2.41
C ASP A 213 -9.76 -18.74 1.37
N ALA A 214 -9.96 -18.26 0.14
CA ALA A 214 -8.92 -18.22 -0.88
C ALA A 214 -7.82 -17.21 -0.54
N VAL A 215 -8.18 -16.05 0.00
CA VAL A 215 -7.22 -15.06 0.51
C VAL A 215 -6.40 -15.64 1.66
N VAL A 216 -7.01 -16.27 2.67
CA VAL A 216 -6.26 -16.93 3.75
C VAL A 216 -5.27 -17.98 3.20
N ARG A 217 -5.67 -18.77 2.18
CA ARG A 217 -4.76 -19.73 1.53
C ARG A 217 -3.62 -19.04 0.78
N ALA A 218 -3.89 -17.94 0.07
CA ALA A 218 -2.88 -17.15 -0.64
C ALA A 218 -1.86 -16.54 0.34
N LEU A 219 -2.35 -15.94 1.44
CA LEU A 219 -1.53 -15.41 2.50
C LEU A 219 -0.68 -16.50 3.17
N GLY A 220 -1.26 -17.68 3.43
CA GLY A 220 -0.51 -18.82 3.97
C GLY A 220 0.62 -19.31 3.05
N ARG A 221 0.41 -19.32 1.73
CA ARG A 221 1.47 -19.62 0.74
C ARG A 221 2.55 -18.55 0.72
N ALA A 222 2.17 -17.27 0.74
CA ALA A 222 3.11 -16.16 0.72
C ALA A 222 4.03 -16.15 1.95
N HIS A 223 3.49 -16.43 3.15
CA HIS A 223 4.28 -16.56 4.38
C HIS A 223 5.15 -17.83 4.38
N GLY A 224 4.63 -18.95 3.88
CA GLY A 224 5.37 -20.22 3.80
C GLY A 224 6.48 -20.25 2.75
N GLY A 225 6.44 -19.34 1.77
CA GLY A 225 7.43 -19.22 0.70
C GLY A 225 8.73 -18.51 1.10
N VAL A 226 8.77 -17.84 2.26
CA VAL A 226 9.95 -17.11 2.78
C VAL A 226 11.02 -18.06 3.38
N SER A 227 10.76 -19.36 3.46
CA SER A 227 11.76 -20.37 3.81
C SER A 227 12.24 -21.11 2.56
N ARG A 228 13.21 -20.53 1.84
CA ARG A 228 14.20 -21.25 1.01
C ARG A 228 15.35 -20.36 0.59
#